data_AF-D1QMK3-F1
#
_entry.id   AF-D1QMK3-F1
#
_cell.length_a   1.000
_cell.length_b   1.000
_cell.length_c   1.000
_cell.angle_alpha   90.00
_cell.angle_beta   90.00
_cell.angle_gamma   90.00
#
_symmetry.space_group_name_H-M   'P 1'
#
loop_
_entity.id
_entity.type
_entity.pdbx_description
1 polymer ?
#
loop_
_entity_poly.entity_id
_entity_poly.type
_entity_poly.pdbx_seq_one_letter_code
_entity_poly.pdbx_strand_id
1 'polypeptide(L)'
;MAILDYNIQAQIDCLSECAYDKSKRKEFYSCLKLHEQAWSMYPEPKSNWNEAYNTAKYAVDDSFKMLDLDNVKKWLNRMIYINNNLHQSDEELTHYIGKYKFEIKDYQGAFEDFKNVVQVAGMRYFDNEPSKYMDFYLHPEKFIYNE
;
A
#
# COMPACT_ATOMS: atom_id res chain seq x y z
N MET A 1 19.08 0.16 10.93
CA MET A 1 18.34 -0.61 9.90
C MET A 1 19.24 -1.76 9.47
N ALA A 2 18.68 -2.97 9.33
CA ALA A 2 19.45 -4.11 8.84
C ALA A 2 19.71 -3.96 7.33
N ILE A 3 20.83 -4.48 6.84
CA ILE A 3 21.19 -4.45 5.42
C ILE A 3 21.07 -5.86 4.87
N LEU A 4 20.36 -6.03 3.75
CA LEU A 4 20.20 -7.33 3.10
C LEU A 4 21.52 -7.80 2.49
N ASP A 5 21.68 -9.12 2.40
CA ASP A 5 22.74 -9.71 1.58
C ASP A 5 22.59 -9.22 0.14
N TYR A 6 23.71 -8.85 -0.48
CA TYR A 6 23.71 -8.29 -1.83
C TYR A 6 23.02 -9.18 -2.86
N ASN A 7 23.21 -10.51 -2.77
CA ASN A 7 22.60 -11.42 -3.74
C ASN A 7 21.09 -11.56 -3.51
N ILE A 8 20.63 -11.44 -2.26
CA ILE A 8 19.21 -11.42 -1.93
C ILE A 8 18.58 -10.13 -2.46
N GLN A 9 19.22 -8.98 -2.18
CA GLN A 9 18.77 -7.67 -2.65
C GLN A 9 18.65 -7.65 -4.18
N ALA A 10 19.68 -8.06 -4.91
CA ALA A 10 19.68 -8.05 -6.37
C ALA A 10 18.57 -8.92 -6.98
N GLN A 11 18.24 -10.05 -6.33
CA GLN A 11 17.13 -10.91 -6.78
C GLN A 11 15.76 -10.28 -6.52
N ILE A 12 15.58 -9.64 -5.36
CA ILE A 12 14.36 -8.89 -5.05
C ILE A 12 14.17 -7.73 -6.03
N ASP A 13 15.24 -7.01 -6.35
CA ASP A 13 15.20 -5.90 -7.30
C ASP A 13 14.80 -6.40 -8.70
N CYS A 14 15.40 -7.49 -9.17
CA CYS A 14 15.04 -8.13 -10.45
C CYS A 14 13.57 -8.56 -10.49
N LEU A 15 13.06 -9.16 -9.40
CA LEU A 15 11.65 -9.56 -9.29
C LEU A 15 10.72 -8.34 -9.29
N SER A 16 11.12 -7.25 -8.62
CA SER A 16 10.34 -6.00 -8.54
C SER A 16 10.28 -5.30 -9.89
N GLU A 17 11.39 -5.24 -10.63
CA GLU A 17 11.45 -4.74 -12.00
C GLU A 17 10.55 -5.55 -12.94
N CYS A 18 10.63 -6.88 -12.85
CA CYS A 18 9.74 -7.77 -13.60
C CYS A 18 8.27 -7.53 -13.25
N ALA A 19 7.94 -7.35 -11.96
CA ALA A 19 6.57 -7.11 -11.50
C ALA A 19 6.02 -5.79 -12.06
N TYR A 20 6.85 -4.75 -12.06
CA TYR A 20 6.53 -3.44 -12.62
C TYR A 20 6.23 -3.50 -14.13
N ASP A 21 7.05 -4.22 -14.89
CA ASP A 21 6.81 -4.44 -16.32
C ASP A 21 5.51 -5.19 -16.59
N LYS A 22 5.18 -6.19 -15.76
CA LYS A 22 3.90 -6.93 -15.84
C LYS A 22 2.72 -6.04 -15.47
N SER A 23 2.85 -5.20 -14.44
CA SER A 23 1.82 -4.22 -14.05
C SER A 23 1.51 -3.25 -15.20
N LYS A 24 2.54 -2.72 -15.87
CA LYS A 24 2.37 -1.84 -17.07
C LYS A 24 1.59 -2.51 -18.20
N ARG A 25 1.77 -3.82 -18.38
CA ARG A 25 1.08 -4.62 -19.40
C ARG A 25 -0.29 -5.12 -18.92
N LYS A 26 -0.73 -4.75 -17.72
CA LYS A 26 -1.97 -5.23 -17.07
C LYS A 26 -1.99 -6.77 -16.89
N GLU A 27 -0.82 -7.39 -16.83
CA GLU A 27 -0.64 -8.83 -16.60
C GLU A 27 -0.64 -9.12 -15.08
N PHE A 28 -1.76 -8.81 -14.42
CA PHE A 28 -1.72 -8.61 -12.98
C PHE A 28 -1.53 -9.87 -12.14
N TYR A 29 -2.03 -11.03 -12.58
CA TYR A 29 -1.78 -12.30 -11.87
C TYR A 29 -0.28 -12.62 -11.82
N SER A 30 0.43 -12.42 -12.93
CA SER A 30 1.88 -12.59 -13.00
C SER A 30 2.61 -11.57 -12.12
N CYS A 31 2.12 -10.33 -12.09
CA CYS A 31 2.64 -9.28 -11.22
C CYS A 31 2.55 -9.66 -9.72
N LEU A 32 1.36 -10.07 -9.24
CA LEU A 32 1.20 -10.49 -7.85
C LEU A 32 2.06 -11.71 -7.48
N LYS A 33 2.24 -12.65 -8.42
CA LYS A 33 3.13 -13.80 -8.21
C LYS A 33 4.58 -13.37 -8.01
N LEU A 34 5.05 -12.37 -8.76
CA LEU A 34 6.41 -11.83 -8.61
C LEU A 34 6.56 -11.10 -7.27
N HIS A 35 5.55 -10.34 -6.83
CA HIS A 35 5.54 -9.72 -5.50
C HIS A 35 5.63 -10.77 -4.38
N GLU A 36 4.88 -11.88 -4.47
CA GLU A 36 5.00 -12.98 -3.49
C GLU A 36 6.38 -13.64 -3.49
N GLN A 37 6.97 -13.82 -4.67
CA GLN A 37 8.33 -14.35 -4.78
C GLN A 37 9.32 -13.42 -4.10
N ALA A 38 9.29 -12.13 -4.40
CA ALA A 38 10.15 -11.13 -3.76
C ALA A 38 9.93 -11.11 -2.24
N TRP A 39 8.67 -11.12 -1.78
CA TRP A 39 8.33 -11.18 -0.37
C TRP A 39 8.93 -12.39 0.34
N SER A 40 8.93 -13.56 -0.30
CA SER A 40 9.47 -14.80 0.30
C SER A 40 10.99 -14.77 0.51
N MET A 41 11.71 -13.86 -0.16
CA MET A 41 13.17 -13.76 -0.07
C MET A 41 13.66 -13.06 1.19
N TYR A 42 12.83 -12.24 1.82
CA TYR A 42 13.21 -11.52 3.03
C TYR A 42 13.43 -12.48 4.20
N PRO A 43 14.59 -12.42 4.88
CA PRO A 43 14.84 -13.20 6.09
C PRO A 43 13.84 -12.87 7.20
N GLU A 44 13.59 -13.82 8.11
CA GLU A 44 12.73 -13.57 9.26
C GLU A 44 13.48 -12.88 10.42
N PRO A 45 12.80 -12.01 11.19
CA PRO A 45 11.44 -11.52 10.96
C PRO A 45 11.40 -10.47 9.84
N LYS A 46 10.42 -10.59 8.93
CA LYS A 46 10.32 -9.67 7.78
C LYS A 46 10.14 -8.21 8.17
N SER A 47 9.62 -7.95 9.37
CA SER A 47 9.44 -6.61 9.93
C SER A 47 10.74 -5.86 10.21
N ASN A 48 11.92 -6.47 10.03
CA ASN A 48 13.22 -5.80 10.18
C ASN A 48 13.72 -5.12 8.91
N TRP A 49 13.07 -5.32 7.77
CA TRP A 49 13.55 -4.88 6.45
C TRP A 49 12.62 -3.82 5.87
N ASN A 50 13.14 -2.62 5.63
CA ASN A 50 12.37 -1.54 5.04
C ASN A 50 11.99 -1.83 3.58
N GLU A 51 12.85 -2.56 2.87
CA GLU A 51 12.62 -3.03 1.52
C GLU A 51 11.38 -3.93 1.43
N ALA A 52 11.11 -4.72 2.48
CA ALA A 52 9.89 -5.53 2.56
C ALA A 52 8.63 -4.64 2.58
N TYR A 53 8.69 -3.46 3.22
CA TYR A 53 7.58 -2.51 3.21
C TYR A 53 7.33 -2.01 1.79
N ASN A 54 8.38 -1.69 1.04
CA ASN A 54 8.27 -1.26 -0.34
C ASN A 54 7.68 -2.37 -1.24
N THR A 55 8.12 -3.63 -1.10
CA THR A 55 7.50 -4.75 -1.83
C THR A 55 6.01 -4.85 -1.53
N ALA A 56 5.62 -4.78 -0.24
CA ALA A 56 4.22 -4.82 0.13
C ALA A 56 3.42 -3.64 -0.43
N LYS A 57 3.99 -2.43 -0.40
CA LYS A 57 3.40 -1.22 -0.97
C LYS A 57 3.11 -1.37 -2.47
N TYR A 58 4.11 -1.81 -3.25
CA TYR A 58 3.92 -2.01 -4.69
C TYR A 58 2.82 -3.02 -4.99
N ALA A 59 2.76 -4.10 -4.21
CA ALA A 59 1.69 -5.09 -4.34
C ALA A 59 0.31 -4.53 -3.98
N VAL A 60 0.20 -3.68 -2.94
CA VAL A 60 -1.04 -2.98 -2.59
C VAL A 60 -1.48 -2.06 -3.73
N ASP A 61 -0.58 -1.26 -4.30
CA ASP A 61 -0.88 -0.36 -5.42
C ASP A 61 -1.41 -1.11 -6.64
N ASP A 62 -0.75 -2.20 -7.01
CA ASP A 62 -1.20 -3.03 -8.13
C ASP A 62 -2.54 -3.70 -7.83
N SER A 63 -2.79 -4.08 -6.57
CA SER A 63 -4.08 -4.63 -6.13
C SER A 63 -5.21 -3.59 -6.21
N PHE A 64 -4.96 -2.34 -5.84
CA PHE A 64 -5.92 -1.25 -6.03
C PHE A 64 -6.25 -1.00 -7.51
N LYS A 65 -5.26 -1.04 -8.40
CA LYS A 65 -5.49 -0.90 -9.86
C LYS A 65 -6.40 -2.00 -10.43
N MET A 66 -6.40 -3.18 -9.81
CA MET A 66 -7.27 -4.30 -10.17
C MET A 66 -8.65 -4.27 -9.49
N LEU A 67 -8.86 -3.41 -8.50
CA LEU A 67 -9.99 -3.49 -7.57
C LEU A 67 -10.08 -4.84 -6.84
N ASP A 68 -8.94 -5.51 -6.63
CA ASP A 68 -8.86 -6.78 -5.89
C ASP A 68 -8.68 -6.48 -4.39
N LEU A 69 -9.80 -6.24 -3.72
CA LEU A 69 -9.81 -5.82 -2.31
C LEU A 69 -9.29 -6.89 -1.34
N ASP A 70 -9.36 -8.17 -1.72
CA ASP A 70 -8.79 -9.26 -0.93
C ASP A 70 -7.25 -9.19 -0.91
N ASN A 71 -6.63 -8.97 -2.07
CA ASN A 71 -5.19 -8.77 -2.14
C ASN A 71 -4.76 -7.41 -1.56
N VAL A 72 -5.55 -6.34 -1.72
CA VAL A 72 -5.28 -5.07 -1.01
C VAL A 72 -5.20 -5.32 0.49
N LYS A 73 -6.21 -5.97 1.10
CA LYS A 73 -6.23 -6.26 2.53
C LYS A 73 -5.02 -7.09 2.96
N LYS A 74 -4.69 -8.14 2.21
CA LYS A 74 -3.57 -9.03 2.49
C LYS A 74 -2.23 -8.29 2.51
N TRP A 75 -1.94 -7.49 1.49
CA TRP A 75 -0.67 -6.78 1.38
C TRP A 75 -0.61 -5.56 2.30
N LEU A 76 -1.74 -4.91 2.56
CA LEU A 76 -1.84 -3.84 3.55
C LEU A 76 -1.52 -4.35 4.95
N ASN A 77 -2.02 -5.53 5.33
CA ASN A 77 -1.65 -6.18 6.60
C ASN A 77 -0.15 -6.45 6.72
N ARG A 78 0.55 -6.73 5.60
CA ARG A 78 2.01 -6.88 5.59
C ARG A 78 2.71 -5.54 5.81
N MET A 79 2.21 -4.44 5.24
CA MET A 79 2.70 -3.09 5.53
C MET A 79 2.50 -2.74 7.02
N ILE A 80 1.32 -3.02 7.59
CA ILE A 80 1.04 -2.83 9.03
C ILE A 80 2.03 -3.63 9.88
N TYR A 81 2.21 -4.92 9.57
CA TYR A 81 3.13 -5.78 10.30
C TYR A 81 4.56 -5.23 10.33
N ILE A 82 5.06 -4.73 9.21
CA ILE A 82 6.41 -4.15 9.13
C ILE A 82 6.48 -2.81 9.88
N ASN A 83 5.51 -1.93 9.63
CA ASN A 83 5.55 -0.58 10.19
C ASN A 83 5.29 -0.53 11.69
N ASN A 84 4.56 -1.51 12.26
CA ASN A 84 4.44 -1.69 13.71
C ASN A 84 5.79 -1.94 14.42
N ASN A 85 6.83 -2.32 13.66
CA ASN A 85 8.18 -2.50 14.17
C ASN A 85 9.09 -1.32 13.78
N LEU A 86 9.01 -0.85 12.54
CA LEU A 86 9.94 0.16 12.01
C LEU A 86 9.49 1.61 12.23
N HIS A 87 8.18 1.89 12.23
CA HIS A 87 7.60 3.23 12.34
C HIS A 87 8.22 4.25 11.35
N GLN A 88 8.41 3.85 10.10
CA GLN A 88 9.10 4.66 9.09
C GLN A 88 8.16 5.40 8.15
N SER A 89 6.91 4.94 8.06
CA SER A 89 5.95 5.40 7.05
C SER A 89 4.53 5.48 7.65
N ASP A 90 4.40 6.00 8.87
CA ASP A 90 3.12 6.04 9.60
C ASP A 90 2.03 6.76 8.81
N GLU A 91 2.29 7.96 8.27
CA GLU A 91 1.29 8.72 7.50
C GLU A 91 0.97 8.07 6.15
N GLU A 92 1.97 7.49 5.47
CA GLU A 92 1.76 6.74 4.23
C GLU A 92 0.87 5.52 4.51
N LEU A 93 1.16 4.76 5.57
CA LEU A 93 0.36 3.61 5.97
C LEU A 93 -1.08 4.03 6.32
N THR A 94 -1.26 5.08 7.12
CA THR A 94 -2.60 5.60 7.46
C THR A 94 -3.37 5.99 6.20
N HIS A 95 -2.70 6.61 5.21
CA HIS A 95 -3.32 6.95 3.93
C HIS A 95 -3.79 5.70 3.17
N TYR A 96 -2.97 4.65 3.09
CA TYR A 96 -3.35 3.38 2.48
C TYR A 96 -4.53 2.69 3.19
N ILE A 97 -4.58 2.76 4.54
CA ILE A 97 -5.72 2.26 5.32
C ILE A 97 -6.99 3.06 4.99
N GLY A 98 -6.89 4.39 4.93
CA GLY A 98 -8.01 5.26 4.54
C GLY A 98 -8.57 4.93 3.15
N LYS A 99 -7.69 4.72 2.16
CA LYS A 99 -8.06 4.27 0.81
C LYS A 99 -8.82 2.94 0.85
N TYR A 100 -8.30 1.95 1.58
CA TYR A 100 -8.94 0.64 1.68
C TYR A 100 -10.32 0.73 2.35
N LYS A 101 -10.43 1.45 3.47
CA LYS A 101 -11.71 1.71 4.16
C LYS A 101 -12.73 2.38 3.24
N PHE A 102 -12.29 3.35 2.44
CA PHE A 102 -13.15 4.00 1.44
C PHE A 102 -13.70 2.98 0.42
N GLU A 103 -12.85 2.11 -0.14
CA GLU A 103 -13.31 1.11 -1.12
C GLU A 103 -14.31 0.11 -0.53
N ILE A 104 -14.18 -0.25 0.75
CA ILE A 104 -15.12 -1.13 1.44
C ILE A 104 -16.32 -0.39 2.04
N LYS A 105 -16.48 0.91 1.74
CA LYS A 105 -17.54 1.79 2.21
C LYS A 105 -17.57 2.04 3.72
N ASP A 106 -16.46 1.80 4.42
CA ASP A 106 -16.25 2.33 5.76
C ASP A 106 -15.85 3.82 5.66
N TYR A 107 -16.81 4.64 5.25
CA TYR A 107 -16.56 6.06 4.98
C TYR A 107 -16.19 6.83 6.25
N GLN A 108 -16.83 6.52 7.38
CA GLN A 108 -16.47 7.20 8.62
C GLN A 108 -15.02 6.91 9.00
N GLY A 109 -14.61 5.64 9.00
CA GLY A 109 -13.23 5.27 9.30
C GLY A 109 -12.22 5.80 8.27
N ALA A 110 -12.57 5.83 6.98
CA ALA A 110 -11.73 6.40 5.93
C ALA A 110 -11.52 7.90 6.12
N PHE A 111 -12.57 8.65 6.46
CA PHE A 111 -12.49 10.08 6.70
C PHE A 111 -11.58 10.41 7.89
N GLU A 112 -11.71 9.66 8.98
CA GLU A 112 -10.84 9.81 10.15
C GLU A 112 -9.36 9.59 9.80
N ASP A 113 -9.04 8.54 9.04
CA ASP A 113 -7.67 8.27 8.60
C ASP A 113 -7.12 9.38 7.69
N PHE A 114 -7.88 9.80 6.67
CA PHE A 114 -7.46 10.89 5.79
C PHE A 114 -7.29 12.21 6.53
N LYS A 115 -8.17 12.51 7.49
CA LYS A 115 -8.06 13.70 8.34
C LYS A 115 -6.76 13.68 9.15
N ASN A 116 -6.39 12.54 9.73
CA ASN A 116 -5.14 12.40 10.47
C ASN A 116 -3.93 12.65 9.56
N VAL A 117 -3.92 12.07 8.36
CA VAL A 117 -2.86 12.29 7.38
C VAL A 117 -2.74 13.76 6.99
N VAL A 118 -3.85 14.43 6.68
CA VAL A 118 -3.85 15.84 6.27
C VAL A 118 -3.39 16.77 7.39
N GLN A 119 -3.72 16.47 8.65
CA GLN A 119 -3.27 17.26 9.80
C GLN A 119 -1.73 17.25 9.94
N VAL A 120 -1.07 16.16 9.58
CA VAL A 120 0.39 16.00 9.73
C VAL A 120 1.14 16.39 8.45
N ALA A 121 0.64 15.94 7.29
CA ALA A 121 1.35 15.99 6.02
C ALA A 121 0.72 16.94 4.98
N GLY A 122 -0.42 17.56 5.30
CA GLY A 122 -1.21 18.34 4.35
C GLY A 122 -1.82 17.47 3.25
N MET A 123 -2.20 18.11 2.14
CA MET A 123 -2.93 17.46 1.04
C MET A 123 -2.05 16.62 0.09
N ARG A 124 -0.74 16.56 0.29
CA ARG A 124 0.22 15.96 -0.67
C ARG A 124 -0.04 14.49 -1.01
N TYR A 125 -0.66 13.74 -0.10
CA TYR A 125 -1.00 12.33 -0.32
C TYR A 125 -2.14 12.15 -1.33
N PHE A 126 -2.83 13.22 -1.73
CA PHE A 126 -3.85 13.19 -2.79
C PHE A 126 -3.30 13.53 -4.18
N ASP A 127 -2.10 14.11 -4.30
CA ASP A 127 -1.60 14.70 -5.57
C ASP A 127 -1.51 13.69 -6.72
N ASN A 128 -1.25 12.41 -6.41
CA ASN A 128 -1.10 11.34 -7.40
C ASN A 128 -2.17 10.25 -7.27
N GLU A 129 -3.22 10.50 -6.51
CA GLU A 129 -4.30 9.54 -6.27
C GLU A 129 -5.48 9.77 -7.23
N PRO A 130 -6.31 8.74 -7.47
CA PRO A 130 -7.62 8.94 -8.08
C PRO A 130 -8.42 10.04 -7.36
N SER A 131 -8.98 10.99 -8.13
CA SER A 131 -9.65 12.19 -7.59
C SER A 131 -10.75 11.86 -6.58
N LYS A 132 -11.38 10.68 -6.69
CA LYS A 132 -12.44 10.21 -5.79
C LYS A 132 -12.06 10.28 -4.30
N TYR A 133 -10.79 10.06 -3.94
CA TYR A 133 -10.38 10.12 -2.53
C TYR A 133 -10.29 11.56 -2.02
N MET A 134 -9.80 12.48 -2.85
CA MET A 134 -9.76 13.91 -2.53
C MET A 134 -11.17 14.50 -2.50
N ASP A 135 -12.00 14.16 -3.49
CA ASP A 135 -13.41 14.56 -3.56
C ASP A 135 -14.17 14.08 -2.32
N PHE A 136 -13.93 12.84 -1.89
CA PHE A 136 -14.47 12.30 -0.64
C PHE A 136 -14.00 13.07 0.58
N TYR A 137 -12.70 13.35 0.70
CA TYR A 137 -12.16 14.07 1.85
C TYR A 137 -12.73 15.49 1.98
N LEU A 138 -12.91 16.20 0.86
CA LEU A 138 -13.47 17.56 0.84
C LEU A 138 -14.99 17.60 1.00
N HIS A 139 -15.68 16.53 0.61
CA HIS A 139 -17.15 16.42 0.62
C HIS A 139 -17.63 15.10 1.23
N PRO A 140 -17.26 14.77 2.49
CA PRO A 140 -17.58 13.49 3.11
C PRO A 140 -19.10 13.29 3.29
N GLU A 141 -19.87 14.39 3.38
CA GLU A 141 -21.33 14.37 3.50
C GLU A 141 -22.02 13.65 2.33
N LYS A 142 -21.43 13.68 1.13
CA LYS A 142 -21.96 13.02 -0.06
C LYS A 142 -21.92 11.49 0.05
N PHE A 143 -21.13 10.95 0.97
CA PHE A 143 -20.88 9.52 1.12
C PHE A 143 -21.43 9.00 2.46
N ILE A 144 -21.29 9.77 3.54
CA ILE A 144 -21.67 9.36 4.90
C ILE A 144 -23.17 9.47 5.16
N TYR A 145 -23.86 10.46 4.56
CA TYR A 145 -25.27 10.75 4.87
C TYR A 145 -26.25 10.40 3.74
N ASN A 146 -25.77 9.81 2.64
CA ASN A 146 -26.57 9.45 1.47
C ASN A 146 -26.95 7.96 1.43
N GLU A 147 -26.98 7.27 2.59
CA GLU A 147 -27.52 5.90 2.71
C GLU A 147 -29.03 5.89 2.96
#